data_AF-A0A081NLQ8-F1
#
_entry.id   AF-A0A081NLQ8-F1
#
_cell.length_a   1.000
_cell.length_b   1.000
_cell.length_c   1.000
_cell.angle_alpha   90.00
_cell.angle_beta   90.00
_cell.angle_gamma   90.00
#
_symmetry.space_group_name_H-M   'P 1'
#
loop_
_entity.id
_entity.type
_entity.pdbx_description
1 polymer ?
#
loop_
_entity_poly.entity_id
_entity_poly.type
_entity_poly.pdbx_seq_one_letter_code
_entity_poly.pdbx_strand_id
1 'polypeptide(L)'
;MKYFSRVVCSVLILFSAESRAFFDFFGYVADPLHVFSGNANPTYNFTVSFSAYCNSGCVGQDYRLALSDSDPGRQSPITGGTEPLQYPADELSQFLISAQYSQQSNQGSLIPGQWTYPNSSNSLFQTTTNGSVTGSFSFTFNQNRLKQLPAGTYNFSFYIVGEDMYGTLHLDSILVTIPIVVPELVQISGLEDVALDTKDLSGNTLDAQFGVCVFSNTGGVSIDFDGSSNPGSDFMLSKQGQCVNASDCVNYRMVVKTPSENRLNYRRQGHRPNKVWTASAQQDCGGQDNMTLLVKLKRNDLGDIDSGVYSDTMTVTVWAQ
;
A
#
# COMPACT_ATOMS: atom_id res chain seq x y z
N MET A 1 26.09 -94.08 -15.18
CA MET A 1 26.15 -92.79 -14.48
C MET A 1 25.70 -91.70 -15.45
N LYS A 2 24.55 -91.07 -15.21
CA LYS A 2 24.04 -89.95 -16.01
C LYS A 2 24.30 -88.67 -15.22
N TYR A 3 25.16 -87.78 -15.73
CA TYR A 3 25.40 -86.47 -15.15
C TYR A 3 24.24 -85.53 -15.50
N PHE A 4 23.47 -85.12 -14.50
CA PHE A 4 22.47 -84.06 -14.62
C PHE A 4 23.16 -82.72 -14.36
N SER A 5 23.48 -81.96 -15.42
CA SER A 5 23.88 -80.56 -15.30
C SER A 5 22.67 -79.72 -14.92
N ARG A 6 22.65 -79.20 -13.69
CA ARG A 6 21.69 -78.17 -13.27
C ARG A 6 22.07 -76.85 -13.93
N VAL A 7 21.33 -76.44 -14.95
CA VAL A 7 21.39 -75.09 -15.50
C VAL A 7 20.67 -74.18 -14.50
N VAL A 8 21.43 -73.40 -13.73
CA VAL A 8 20.90 -72.33 -12.89
C VAL A 8 20.65 -71.13 -13.82
N CYS A 9 19.39 -70.92 -14.19
CA CYS A 9 18.96 -69.74 -14.93
C CYS A 9 18.79 -68.59 -13.93
N SER A 10 19.82 -67.77 -13.76
CA SER A 10 19.72 -66.53 -12.98
C SER A 10 18.93 -65.51 -13.79
N VAL A 11 17.65 -65.36 -13.48
CA VAL A 11 16.83 -64.25 -14.00
C VAL A 11 17.30 -62.97 -13.31
N LEU A 12 18.13 -62.19 -14.00
CA LEU A 12 18.50 -60.85 -13.56
C LEU A 12 17.29 -59.94 -13.78
N ILE A 13 16.49 -59.74 -12.73
CA ILE A 13 15.42 -58.73 -12.74
C ILE A 13 16.08 -57.37 -12.56
N LEU A 14 16.40 -56.70 -13.67
CA LEU A 14 16.78 -55.29 -13.66
C LEU A 14 15.51 -54.48 -13.40
N PHE A 15 15.26 -54.13 -12.14
CA PHE A 15 14.35 -53.03 -11.85
C PHE A 15 15.03 -51.75 -12.33
N SER A 16 14.56 -51.17 -13.43
CA SER A 16 14.92 -49.80 -13.78
C SER A 16 14.34 -48.91 -12.69
N ALA A 17 15.16 -48.53 -11.71
CA ALA A 17 14.82 -47.44 -10.81
C ALA A 17 14.76 -46.18 -11.69
N GLU A 18 13.55 -45.74 -12.03
CA GLU A 18 13.37 -44.45 -12.65
C GLU A 18 13.87 -43.39 -11.66
N SER A 19 14.92 -42.67 -12.04
CA SER A 19 15.34 -41.48 -11.32
C SER A 19 14.20 -40.47 -11.37
N ARG A 20 13.63 -40.14 -10.21
CA ARG A 20 12.62 -39.09 -10.07
C ARG A 20 13.19 -37.94 -9.28
N ALA A 21 12.86 -36.76 -9.75
CA ALA A 21 13.18 -35.47 -9.20
C ALA A 21 11.87 -34.83 -8.75
N PHE A 22 11.88 -34.21 -7.57
CA PHE A 22 10.72 -33.53 -6.99
C PHE A 22 11.12 -32.12 -6.59
N PHE A 23 10.16 -31.22 -6.79
CA PHE A 23 10.24 -29.81 -6.45
C PHE A 23 8.96 -29.45 -5.72
N ASP A 24 9.06 -29.19 -4.42
CA ASP A 24 7.89 -28.88 -3.60
C ASP A 24 8.10 -27.58 -2.82
N PHE A 25 7.23 -26.59 -3.04
CA PHE A 25 7.17 -25.40 -2.21
C PHE A 25 6.57 -25.76 -0.85
N PHE A 26 7.13 -25.20 0.23
CA PHE A 26 6.62 -25.48 1.58
C PHE A 26 6.46 -24.24 2.46
N GLY A 27 6.86 -23.06 2.00
CA GLY A 27 6.60 -21.83 2.74
C GLY A 27 7.12 -20.58 2.05
N TYR A 28 6.63 -19.42 2.51
CA TYR A 28 7.13 -18.10 2.12
C TYR A 28 7.04 -17.15 3.32
N VAL A 29 7.84 -16.09 3.30
CA VAL A 29 7.80 -15.00 4.29
C VAL A 29 7.66 -13.68 3.54
N ALA A 30 6.53 -13.01 3.73
CA ALA A 30 6.17 -11.76 3.07
C ALA A 30 5.57 -10.78 4.10
N ASP A 31 6.31 -9.71 4.42
CA ASP A 31 5.84 -8.62 5.28
C ASP A 31 4.92 -7.64 4.52
N PRO A 32 4.12 -6.80 5.19
CA PRO A 32 3.31 -5.80 4.50
C PRO A 32 4.16 -4.78 3.70
N LEU A 33 3.74 -4.49 2.48
CA LEU A 33 4.24 -3.37 1.67
C LEU A 33 3.46 -2.09 2.02
N HIS A 34 4.15 -1.10 2.59
CA HIS A 34 3.57 0.22 2.86
C HIS A 34 3.78 1.17 1.67
N VAL A 35 2.69 1.73 1.15
CA VAL A 35 2.72 2.67 0.02
C VAL A 35 2.86 4.10 0.54
N PHE A 36 3.90 4.81 0.13
CA PHE A 36 4.14 6.21 0.50
C PHE A 36 4.06 7.12 -0.73
N SER A 37 3.54 8.34 -0.55
CA SER A 37 3.35 9.33 -1.63
C SER A 37 4.67 9.73 -2.32
N GLY A 38 5.81 9.64 -1.63
CA GLY A 38 7.13 10.01 -2.13
C GLY A 38 7.98 8.91 -2.77
N ASN A 39 7.57 7.63 -2.72
CA ASN A 39 8.43 6.53 -3.19
C ASN A 39 8.12 6.16 -4.65
N ALA A 40 8.95 6.63 -5.59
CA ALA A 40 8.79 6.30 -7.00
C ALA A 40 9.05 4.80 -7.23
N ASN A 41 7.97 4.04 -7.47
CA ASN A 41 7.95 2.60 -7.73
C ASN A 41 8.57 1.76 -6.60
N PRO A 42 7.80 1.43 -5.55
CA PRO A 42 8.36 0.77 -4.38
C PRO A 42 8.90 -0.61 -4.73
N THR A 43 10.10 -0.91 -4.24
CA THR A 43 10.71 -2.24 -4.32
C THR A 43 10.40 -3.02 -3.06
N TYR A 44 10.02 -4.29 -3.23
CA TYR A 44 9.57 -5.18 -2.19
C TYR A 44 10.34 -6.51 -2.28
N ASN A 45 10.86 -6.97 -1.15
CA ASN A 45 11.62 -8.21 -1.08
C ASN A 45 10.91 -9.21 -0.17
N PHE A 46 10.85 -10.45 -0.61
CA PHE A 46 10.30 -11.56 0.18
C PHE A 46 11.09 -12.84 -0.13
N THR A 47 10.88 -13.87 0.68
CA THR A 47 11.57 -15.16 0.49
C THR A 47 10.58 -16.30 0.35
N VAL A 48 10.99 -17.32 -0.41
CA VAL A 48 10.22 -18.54 -0.65
C VAL A 48 11.14 -19.72 -0.44
N SER A 49 10.64 -20.72 0.27
CA SER A 49 11.36 -21.95 0.58
C SER A 49 10.74 -23.14 -0.15
N PHE A 50 11.60 -23.92 -0.78
CA PHE A 50 11.24 -25.12 -1.53
C PHE A 50 12.24 -26.24 -1.26
N SER A 51 11.77 -27.47 -1.43
CA SER A 51 12.59 -28.68 -1.29
C SER A 51 12.87 -29.26 -2.67
N ALA A 52 14.15 -29.52 -2.92
CA ALA A 52 14.63 -30.29 -4.07
C ALA A 52 15.00 -31.70 -3.58
N TYR A 53 14.43 -32.72 -4.20
CA TYR A 53 14.72 -34.11 -3.86
C TYR A 53 14.92 -34.98 -5.09
N CYS A 54 15.98 -35.78 -5.09
CA CYS A 54 16.23 -36.83 -6.07
C CYS A 54 16.46 -38.18 -5.40
N ASN A 55 15.83 -39.22 -5.95
CA ASN A 55 15.86 -40.58 -5.41
C ASN A 55 17.17 -41.32 -5.74
N SER A 56 17.77 -41.05 -6.91
CA SER A 56 19.07 -41.58 -7.32
C SER A 56 19.57 -40.93 -8.62
N GLY A 57 20.85 -40.56 -8.69
CA GLY A 57 21.54 -40.25 -9.95
C GLY A 57 21.39 -38.83 -10.52
N CYS A 58 20.60 -37.94 -9.90
CA CYS A 58 20.55 -36.54 -10.31
C CYS A 58 21.73 -35.78 -9.69
N VAL A 59 22.66 -35.31 -10.53
CA VAL A 59 23.72 -34.37 -10.13
C VAL A 59 23.39 -33.04 -10.77
N GLY A 60 22.99 -32.04 -9.97
CA GLY A 60 22.58 -30.72 -10.44
C GLY A 60 21.18 -30.75 -11.08
N GLN A 61 20.17 -30.30 -10.33
CA GLN A 61 18.84 -30.06 -10.88
C GLN A 61 18.70 -28.59 -11.21
N ASP A 62 18.22 -28.31 -12.41
CA ASP A 62 17.85 -26.96 -12.83
C ASP A 62 16.34 -26.84 -12.79
N TYR A 63 15.87 -25.82 -12.08
CA TYR A 63 14.47 -25.46 -12.03
C TYR A 63 14.26 -24.14 -12.76
N ARG A 64 13.14 -24.05 -13.46
CA ARG A 64 12.62 -22.79 -13.98
C ARG A 64 11.44 -22.33 -13.15
N LEU A 65 11.30 -21.02 -13.00
CA LEU A 65 10.18 -20.41 -12.29
C LEU A 65 9.29 -19.60 -13.24
N ALA A 66 8.04 -19.45 -12.87
CA ALA A 66 7.10 -18.51 -13.48
C ALA A 66 6.26 -17.83 -12.39
N LEU A 67 5.68 -16.69 -12.73
CA LEU A 67 4.65 -16.03 -11.93
C LEU A 67 3.31 -16.12 -12.67
N SER A 68 2.22 -16.41 -11.95
CA SER A 68 0.88 -16.53 -12.54
C SER A 68 -0.22 -15.96 -11.64
N ASP A 69 -1.31 -15.46 -12.24
CA ASP A 69 -2.54 -15.08 -11.53
C ASP A 69 -3.37 -16.30 -11.10
N SER A 70 -3.17 -17.47 -11.73
CA SER A 70 -3.97 -18.68 -11.52
C SER A 70 -3.12 -19.85 -11.05
N ASP A 71 -3.71 -20.74 -10.24
CA ASP A 71 -3.04 -21.99 -9.87
C ASP A 71 -2.92 -22.89 -11.11
N PRO A 72 -1.70 -23.22 -11.57
CA PRO A 72 -1.52 -24.24 -12.61
C PRO A 72 -1.90 -25.66 -12.12
N GLY A 73 -2.09 -25.81 -10.80
CA GLY A 73 -2.29 -27.08 -10.13
C GLY A 73 -1.02 -27.90 -10.04
N ARG A 74 -1.06 -29.01 -9.28
CA ARG A 74 0.01 -30.02 -9.28
C ARG A 74 -0.19 -30.94 -10.46
N GLN A 75 0.68 -30.83 -11.47
CA GLN A 75 0.67 -31.74 -12.62
C GLN A 75 1.93 -32.61 -12.62
N SER A 76 1.71 -33.93 -12.69
CA SER A 76 2.74 -34.93 -13.01
C SER A 76 2.70 -35.16 -14.54
N PRO A 77 3.79 -35.60 -15.18
CA PRO A 77 4.25 -35.07 -16.46
C PRO A 77 3.23 -35.11 -17.60
N ILE A 78 3.01 -33.95 -18.24
CA ILE A 78 2.55 -33.91 -19.64
C ILE A 78 3.74 -34.31 -20.50
N THR A 79 3.82 -35.58 -20.90
CA THR A 79 4.78 -36.02 -21.90
C THR A 79 4.67 -35.16 -23.17
N GLY A 80 5.68 -34.33 -23.46
CA GLY A 80 5.96 -33.85 -24.82
C GLY A 80 5.63 -32.39 -25.17
N GLY A 81 5.40 -31.49 -24.21
CA GLY A 81 5.25 -30.06 -24.52
C GLY A 81 6.58 -29.29 -24.38
N THR A 82 7.26 -29.00 -25.49
CA THR A 82 8.35 -28.00 -25.53
C THR A 82 7.84 -26.56 -25.50
N GLU A 83 6.53 -26.38 -25.67
CA GLU A 83 5.88 -25.08 -25.67
C GLU A 83 5.78 -24.56 -24.23
N PRO A 84 6.31 -23.36 -23.93
CA PRO A 84 6.14 -22.75 -22.63
C PRO A 84 4.64 -22.57 -22.37
N LEU A 85 4.11 -23.23 -21.34
CA LEU A 85 2.76 -22.94 -20.84
C LEU A 85 2.71 -21.45 -20.51
N GLN A 86 1.96 -20.68 -21.31
CA GLN A 86 1.65 -19.30 -21.01
C GLN A 86 0.53 -19.29 -19.98
N TYR A 87 0.86 -18.81 -18.78
CA TYR A 87 -0.14 -18.67 -17.74
C TYR A 87 -0.72 -17.25 -17.78
N PRO A 88 -2.03 -17.09 -17.49
CA PRO A 88 -2.61 -15.77 -17.35
C PRO A 88 -1.87 -15.01 -16.23
N ALA A 89 -1.53 -13.76 -16.55
CA ALA A 89 -0.77 -12.84 -15.69
C ALA A 89 -1.14 -11.38 -15.98
N ASP A 90 -2.37 -11.16 -16.43
CA ASP A 90 -2.88 -9.87 -16.87
C ASP A 90 -3.03 -8.89 -15.71
N GLU A 91 -3.31 -9.37 -14.49
CA GLU A 91 -3.41 -8.54 -13.30
C GLU A 91 -2.02 -8.25 -12.73
N LEU A 92 -1.21 -9.29 -12.55
CA LEU A 92 0.17 -9.19 -12.06
C LEU A 92 1.01 -8.20 -12.89
N SER A 93 0.92 -8.25 -14.22
CA SER A 93 1.66 -7.38 -15.13
C SER A 93 1.26 -5.90 -15.06
N GLN A 94 0.06 -5.59 -14.56
CA GLN A 94 -0.35 -4.19 -14.35
C GLN A 94 0.31 -3.61 -13.10
N PHE A 95 0.46 -4.42 -12.05
CA PHE A 95 1.01 -3.98 -10.77
C PHE A 95 2.54 -4.06 -10.68
N LEU A 96 3.19 -4.91 -11.47
CA LEU A 96 4.64 -5.06 -11.46
C LEU A 96 5.30 -4.36 -12.65
N ILE A 97 6.34 -3.59 -12.38
CA ILE A 97 7.28 -3.07 -13.38
C ILE A 97 8.35 -4.12 -13.68
N SER A 98 8.87 -4.75 -12.63
CA SER A 98 9.86 -5.81 -12.74
C SER A 98 9.74 -6.78 -11.58
N ALA A 99 10.17 -8.01 -11.83
CA ALA A 99 10.34 -9.03 -10.82
C ALA A 99 11.69 -9.71 -11.05
N GLN A 100 12.42 -9.95 -9.98
CA GLN A 100 13.70 -10.63 -10.00
C GLN A 100 13.70 -11.70 -8.92
N TYR A 101 14.50 -12.73 -9.14
CA TYR A 101 14.83 -13.68 -8.11
C TYR A 101 16.35 -13.73 -7.93
N SER A 102 16.77 -14.15 -6.73
CA SER A 102 18.15 -14.49 -6.44
C SER A 102 18.21 -15.67 -5.47
N GLN A 103 19.10 -16.62 -5.74
CA GLN A 103 19.40 -17.75 -4.87
C GLN A 103 20.89 -18.05 -4.98
N GLN A 104 21.64 -17.82 -3.90
CA GLN A 104 23.10 -17.91 -3.90
C GLN A 104 23.74 -17.06 -5.02
N SER A 105 24.45 -17.66 -5.97
CA SER A 105 25.04 -16.99 -7.14
C SER A 105 24.11 -16.90 -8.35
N ASN A 106 22.94 -17.53 -8.29
CA ASN A 106 21.96 -17.55 -9.38
C ASN A 106 21.01 -16.37 -9.21
N GLN A 107 20.72 -15.68 -10.32
CA GLN A 107 19.79 -14.57 -10.34
C GLN A 107 19.15 -14.46 -11.72
N GLY A 108 17.89 -14.09 -11.76
CA GLY A 108 17.17 -13.95 -13.02
C GLY A 108 16.01 -12.99 -12.93
N SER A 109 15.59 -12.49 -14.09
CA SER A 109 14.37 -11.70 -14.21
C SER A 109 13.19 -12.64 -14.41
N LEU A 110 12.07 -12.31 -13.76
CA LEU A 110 10.79 -12.95 -13.92
C LEU A 110 9.90 -12.03 -14.74
N ILE A 111 9.26 -12.57 -15.77
CA ILE A 111 8.23 -11.87 -16.53
C ILE A 111 6.90 -12.57 -16.20
N PRO A 112 5.90 -11.86 -15.68
CA PRO A 112 4.57 -12.42 -15.42
C PRO A 112 4.05 -13.24 -16.61
N GLY A 113 3.59 -14.48 -16.35
CA GLY A 113 3.07 -15.41 -17.36
C GLY A 113 4.12 -16.14 -18.20
N GLN A 114 5.41 -15.90 -17.96
CA GLN A 114 6.51 -16.54 -18.67
C GLN A 114 7.43 -17.29 -17.72
N TRP A 115 7.99 -18.40 -18.23
CA TRP A 115 9.07 -19.11 -17.56
C TRP A 115 10.38 -18.31 -17.62
N THR A 116 11.21 -18.45 -16.60
CA THR A 116 12.62 -18.07 -16.67
C THR A 116 13.30 -18.85 -17.79
N TYR A 117 13.81 -18.15 -18.80
CA TYR A 117 14.50 -18.78 -19.93
C TYR A 117 15.97 -19.05 -19.58
N PRO A 118 16.51 -20.23 -19.93
CA PRO A 118 17.92 -20.56 -19.79
C PRO A 118 18.77 -19.87 -20.88
N ASN A 119 18.72 -18.55 -21.00
CA ASN A 119 19.57 -17.84 -21.95
C ASN A 119 21.02 -17.70 -21.44
N SER A 120 21.26 -18.04 -20.16
CA SER A 120 22.56 -18.16 -19.51
C SER A 120 22.46 -19.12 -18.32
N SER A 121 23.57 -19.79 -17.95
CA SER A 121 23.61 -20.76 -16.84
C SER A 121 23.16 -20.19 -15.48
N ASN A 122 23.15 -18.86 -15.31
CA ASN A 122 22.82 -18.20 -14.05
C ASN A 122 21.33 -17.85 -13.90
N SER A 123 20.53 -18.07 -14.95
CA SER A 123 19.10 -17.73 -15.03
C SER A 123 18.15 -18.87 -14.65
N LEU A 124 18.70 -20.01 -14.26
CA LEU A 124 17.97 -21.13 -13.68
C LEU A 124 18.23 -21.21 -12.18
N PHE A 125 17.29 -21.79 -11.45
CA PHE A 125 17.51 -22.17 -10.07
C PHE A 125 18.26 -23.50 -10.05
N GLN A 126 19.48 -23.49 -9.54
CA GLN A 126 20.28 -24.71 -9.45
C GLN A 126 20.33 -25.20 -8.00
N THR A 127 20.07 -26.49 -7.81
CA THR A 127 20.34 -27.16 -6.54
C THR A 127 21.33 -28.30 -6.76
N THR A 128 22.46 -28.25 -6.06
CA THR A 128 23.54 -29.25 -6.18
C THR A 128 23.37 -30.43 -5.22
N THR A 129 22.44 -30.35 -4.26
CA THR A 129 22.18 -31.38 -3.25
C THR A 129 20.69 -31.46 -2.93
N ASN A 130 20.24 -32.63 -2.50
CA ASN A 130 18.92 -32.80 -1.90
C ASN A 130 18.82 -31.93 -0.66
N GLY A 131 17.73 -31.18 -0.52
CA GLY A 131 17.50 -30.36 0.66
C GLY A 131 16.57 -29.19 0.43
N SER A 132 16.41 -28.41 1.48
CA SER A 132 15.63 -27.19 1.48
C SER A 132 16.49 -26.01 1.02
N VAL A 133 15.94 -25.23 0.10
CA VAL A 133 16.57 -24.02 -0.44
C VAL A 133 15.59 -22.86 -0.27
N THR A 134 16.15 -21.68 0.02
CA THR A 134 15.38 -20.43 0.08
C THR A 134 15.85 -19.51 -1.04
N GLY A 135 14.91 -19.09 -1.88
CA GLY A 135 15.11 -18.03 -2.87
C GLY A 135 14.57 -16.70 -2.36
N SER A 136 15.27 -15.62 -2.68
CA SER A 136 14.80 -14.25 -2.46
C SER A 136 14.21 -13.70 -3.74
N PHE A 137 13.09 -13.00 -3.63
CA PHE A 137 12.39 -12.35 -4.72
C PHE A 137 12.37 -10.85 -4.49
N SER A 138 12.59 -10.07 -5.54
CA SER A 138 12.59 -8.61 -5.51
C SER A 138 11.66 -8.07 -6.57
N PHE A 139 10.58 -7.43 -6.16
CA PHE A 139 9.52 -6.91 -7.02
C PHE A 139 9.54 -5.39 -7.00
N THR A 140 9.48 -4.75 -8.16
CA THR A 140 9.25 -3.31 -8.27
C THR A 140 7.82 -3.07 -8.70
N PHE A 141 7.02 -2.44 -7.85
CA PHE A 141 5.61 -2.17 -8.13
C PHE A 141 5.40 -0.87 -8.91
N ASN A 142 4.36 -0.84 -9.74
CA ASN A 142 3.91 0.32 -10.48
C ASN A 142 3.20 1.31 -9.54
N GLN A 143 3.89 2.40 -9.17
CA GLN A 143 3.35 3.39 -8.24
C GLN A 143 2.06 4.03 -8.76
N ASN A 144 1.89 4.19 -10.09
CA ASN A 144 0.69 4.81 -10.64
C ASN A 144 -0.55 3.93 -10.42
N ARG A 145 -0.40 2.61 -10.43
CA ARG A 145 -1.50 1.69 -10.10
C ARG A 145 -1.74 1.65 -8.60
N LEU A 146 -0.69 1.64 -7.78
CA LEU A 146 -0.82 1.69 -6.32
C LEU A 146 -1.49 2.98 -5.84
N LYS A 147 -1.21 4.13 -6.45
CA LYS A 147 -1.83 5.43 -6.13
C LYS A 147 -3.31 5.52 -6.49
N GLN A 148 -3.81 4.63 -7.36
CA GLN A 148 -5.23 4.56 -7.69
C GLN A 148 -6.03 3.75 -6.66
N LEU A 149 -5.35 3.01 -5.77
CA LEU A 149 -6.01 2.30 -4.69
C LEU A 149 -6.47 3.29 -3.62
N PRO A 150 -7.74 3.21 -3.16
CA PRO A 150 -8.20 3.92 -1.97
C PRO A 150 -7.36 3.55 -0.74
N ALA A 151 -7.39 4.39 0.30
CA ALA A 151 -6.77 4.02 1.58
C ALA A 151 -7.35 2.68 2.09
N GLY A 152 -6.49 1.85 2.68
CA GLY A 152 -6.87 0.52 3.17
C GLY A 152 -5.76 -0.51 3.06
N THR A 153 -6.10 -1.76 3.36
CA THR A 153 -5.21 -2.91 3.21
C THR A 153 -5.77 -3.85 2.15
N TYR A 154 -4.94 -4.21 1.18
CA TYR A 154 -5.28 -5.07 0.05
C TYR A 154 -4.38 -6.29 0.03
N ASN A 155 -4.89 -7.42 -0.44
CA ASN A 155 -4.11 -8.63 -0.62
C ASN A 155 -3.70 -8.76 -2.08
N PHE A 156 -2.42 -8.59 -2.37
CA PHE A 156 -1.86 -8.87 -3.67
C PHE A 156 -1.43 -10.34 -3.72
N SER A 157 -2.18 -11.17 -4.43
CA SER A 157 -1.97 -12.62 -4.45
C SER A 157 -1.60 -13.10 -5.84
N PHE A 158 -0.60 -13.97 -5.92
CA PHE A 158 -0.13 -14.58 -7.16
C PHE A 158 0.50 -15.94 -6.84
N TYR A 159 0.61 -16.80 -7.85
CA TYR A 159 1.32 -18.06 -7.74
C TYR A 159 2.75 -17.90 -8.22
N ILE A 160 3.68 -18.45 -7.45
CA ILE A 160 5.00 -18.80 -7.96
C ILE A 160 4.92 -20.26 -8.36
N VAL A 161 5.28 -20.54 -9.60
CA VAL A 161 5.29 -21.88 -10.17
C VAL A 161 6.72 -22.27 -10.39
N GLY A 162 7.08 -23.50 -10.02
CA GLY A 162 8.39 -24.05 -10.33
C GLY A 162 8.27 -25.42 -10.99
N GLU A 163 9.21 -25.68 -11.88
CA GLU A 163 9.27 -26.91 -12.66
C GLU A 163 10.70 -27.40 -12.77
N ASP A 164 10.88 -28.71 -12.59
CA ASP A 164 12.14 -29.39 -12.90
C ASP A 164 12.34 -29.51 -14.41
N MET A 165 13.49 -29.04 -14.89
CA MET A 165 13.84 -29.06 -16.31
C MET A 165 14.39 -30.41 -16.79
N TYR A 166 14.79 -31.31 -15.88
CA TYR A 166 15.44 -32.58 -16.25
C TYR A 166 14.78 -33.80 -15.62
N GLY A 167 13.89 -34.47 -16.36
CA GLY A 167 13.38 -35.79 -15.99
C GLY A 167 11.87 -35.91 -16.16
N THR A 168 11.22 -36.52 -15.16
CA THR A 168 9.75 -36.53 -15.04
C THR A 168 9.29 -35.13 -14.67
N LEU A 169 8.66 -34.40 -15.59
CA LEU A 169 8.14 -33.04 -15.35
C LEU A 169 7.30 -33.04 -14.08
N HIS A 170 7.85 -32.48 -13.01
CA HIS A 170 7.17 -32.24 -11.75
C HIS A 170 6.98 -30.74 -11.61
N LEU A 171 5.73 -30.35 -11.44
CA LEU A 171 5.32 -28.96 -11.29
C LEU A 171 4.62 -28.79 -9.95
N ASP A 172 5.07 -27.80 -9.19
CA ASP A 172 4.42 -27.35 -7.96
C ASP A 172 4.26 -25.83 -7.97
N SER A 173 3.30 -25.35 -7.20
CA SER A 173 2.97 -23.94 -7.09
C SER A 173 2.77 -23.55 -5.63
N ILE A 174 3.05 -22.28 -5.32
CA ILE A 174 2.71 -21.70 -4.02
C ILE A 174 1.99 -20.38 -4.22
N LEU A 175 0.85 -20.22 -3.56
CA LEU A 175 0.16 -18.95 -3.46
C LEU A 175 0.93 -18.05 -2.51
N VAL A 176 1.44 -16.95 -3.05
CA VAL A 176 2.04 -15.87 -2.28
C VAL A 176 1.03 -14.75 -2.17
N THR A 177 0.76 -14.31 -0.94
CA THR A 177 -0.04 -13.11 -0.66
C THR A 177 0.81 -12.06 0.03
N ILE A 178 0.93 -10.89 -0.59
CA ILE A 178 1.59 -9.70 -0.05
C ILE A 178 0.51 -8.71 0.41
N PRO A 179 0.44 -8.37 1.71
CA PRO A 179 -0.43 -7.30 2.18
C PRO A 179 0.10 -5.95 1.68
N ILE A 180 -0.70 -5.20 0.93
CA ILE A 180 -0.39 -3.82 0.51
C ILE A 180 -1.19 -2.86 1.38
N VAL A 181 -0.49 -2.03 2.14
CA VAL A 181 -1.08 -1.04 3.04
C VAL A 181 -0.96 0.35 2.40
N VAL A 182 -2.10 0.91 2.02
CA VAL A 182 -2.23 2.28 1.53
C VAL A 182 -2.70 3.14 2.70
N PRO A 183 -1.86 4.03 3.25
CA PRO A 183 -2.24 4.84 4.39
C PRO A 183 -3.30 5.87 3.99
N GLU A 184 -4.08 6.28 4.98
CA GLU A 184 -4.89 7.48 4.88
C GLU A 184 -3.99 8.71 4.79
N LEU A 185 -4.27 9.58 3.82
CA LEU A 185 -3.55 10.82 3.60
C LEU A 185 -4.56 11.95 3.64
N VAL A 186 -4.24 12.98 4.42
CA VAL A 186 -5.05 14.20 4.54
C VAL A 186 -4.12 15.40 4.54
N GLN A 187 -4.54 16.48 3.89
CA GLN A 187 -3.80 17.74 3.86
C GLN A 187 -4.77 18.90 3.80
N ILE A 188 -4.44 19.99 4.50
CA ILE A 188 -5.09 21.30 4.35
C ILE A 188 -4.03 22.32 3.90
N SER A 189 -4.37 23.15 2.92
CA SER A 189 -3.52 24.23 2.39
C SER A 189 -4.35 25.50 2.14
N GLY A 190 -3.68 26.64 1.96
CA GLY A 190 -4.35 27.93 1.80
C GLY A 190 -4.80 28.59 3.11
N LEU A 191 -4.28 28.16 4.26
CA LEU A 191 -4.50 28.86 5.52
C LEU A 191 -3.79 30.23 5.48
N GLU A 192 -4.50 31.28 5.86
CA GLU A 192 -4.01 32.66 5.90
C GLU A 192 -4.36 33.36 7.21
N ASP A 193 -3.61 34.43 7.52
CA ASP A 193 -3.91 35.31 8.65
C ASP A 193 -5.16 36.13 8.35
N VAL A 194 -6.04 36.25 9.34
CA VAL A 194 -7.30 36.99 9.21
C VAL A 194 -7.24 38.29 10.00
N ALA A 195 -7.41 39.41 9.30
CA ALA A 195 -7.55 40.73 9.90
C ALA A 195 -9.01 41.23 9.80
N LEU A 196 -9.51 41.80 10.88
CA LEU A 196 -10.86 42.34 10.97
C LEU A 196 -10.80 43.77 11.55
N ASP A 197 -11.33 44.76 10.82
CA ASP A 197 -11.47 46.13 11.31
C ASP A 197 -12.95 46.41 11.62
N THR A 198 -13.23 47.02 12.78
CA THR A 198 -14.57 47.48 13.16
C THR A 198 -15.23 48.42 12.15
N LYS A 199 -14.44 49.08 11.28
CA LYS A 199 -14.96 49.88 10.15
C LYS A 199 -15.70 49.03 9.12
N ASP A 200 -15.37 47.75 9.01
CA ASP A 200 -15.98 46.80 8.09
C ASP A 200 -17.24 46.14 8.68
N LEU A 201 -17.68 46.59 9.86
CA LEU A 201 -18.86 46.07 10.54
C LEU A 201 -20.12 46.31 9.70
N SER A 202 -20.63 45.23 9.09
CA SER A 202 -21.83 45.25 8.27
C SER A 202 -23.00 44.57 8.98
N GLY A 203 -24.08 45.32 9.22
CA GLY A 203 -25.23 44.80 9.96
C GLY A 203 -24.86 44.38 11.38
N ASN A 204 -25.09 43.12 11.76
CA ASN A 204 -24.87 42.63 13.13
C ASN A 204 -23.56 41.87 13.30
N THR A 205 -22.72 41.77 12.27
CA THR A 205 -21.56 40.89 12.29
C THR A 205 -20.36 41.55 11.63
N LEU A 206 -19.19 41.21 12.16
CA LEU A 206 -17.90 41.49 11.54
C LEU A 206 -17.32 40.13 11.17
N ASP A 207 -17.12 39.90 9.88
CA ASP A 207 -16.70 38.61 9.38
C ASP A 207 -15.72 38.71 8.21
N ALA A 208 -14.81 37.74 8.16
CA ALA A 208 -13.87 37.55 7.06
C ALA A 208 -13.84 36.08 6.69
N GLN A 209 -13.74 35.81 5.39
CA GLN A 209 -13.67 34.47 4.84
C GLN A 209 -12.46 34.31 3.96
N PHE A 210 -11.97 33.08 3.94
CA PHE A 210 -10.88 32.66 3.08
C PHE A 210 -11.13 31.23 2.59
N GLY A 211 -10.64 30.96 1.38
CA GLY A 211 -10.72 29.63 0.78
C GLY A 211 -9.56 28.76 1.24
N VAL A 212 -9.81 27.46 1.36
CA VAL A 212 -8.79 26.46 1.65
C VAL A 212 -8.99 25.27 0.72
N CYS A 213 -7.88 24.60 0.41
CA CYS A 213 -7.89 23.29 -0.23
C CYS A 213 -7.71 22.22 0.84
N VAL A 214 -8.68 21.30 0.92
CA VAL A 214 -8.60 20.10 1.76
C VAL A 214 -8.57 18.86 0.88
N PHE A 215 -7.45 18.15 0.91
CA PHE A 215 -7.24 16.89 0.22
C PHE A 215 -7.44 15.70 1.17
N SER A 216 -8.08 14.64 0.68
CA SER A 216 -8.08 13.32 1.31
C SER A 216 -8.14 12.22 0.25
N ASN A 217 -7.31 11.17 0.40
CA ASN A 217 -7.40 9.98 -0.45
C ASN A 217 -8.56 9.04 -0.07
N THR A 218 -9.31 9.33 0.99
CA THR A 218 -10.57 8.65 1.33
C THR A 218 -11.80 9.40 0.81
N GLY A 219 -11.64 10.67 0.39
CA GLY A 219 -12.71 11.56 -0.07
C GLY A 219 -13.49 12.25 1.05
N GLY A 220 -13.39 11.79 2.30
CA GLY A 220 -14.01 12.39 3.47
C GLY A 220 -12.98 12.96 4.45
N VAL A 221 -13.33 14.05 5.12
CA VAL A 221 -12.53 14.61 6.23
C VAL A 221 -13.38 15.08 7.40
N SER A 222 -12.82 14.97 8.59
CA SER A 222 -13.29 15.71 9.78
C SER A 222 -12.36 16.87 10.06
N ILE A 223 -12.91 17.94 10.64
CA ILE A 223 -12.18 19.17 10.97
C ILE A 223 -12.48 19.56 12.42
N ASP A 224 -11.45 20.05 13.12
CA ASP A 224 -11.52 20.59 14.47
C ASP A 224 -10.70 21.87 14.56
N PHE A 225 -11.06 22.68 15.55
CA PHE A 225 -10.53 24.02 15.77
C PHE A 225 -10.13 24.16 17.24
N ASP A 226 -8.92 24.65 17.47
CA ASP A 226 -8.36 24.89 18.80
C ASP A 226 -7.75 26.29 18.89
N GLY A 227 -8.34 27.15 19.72
CA GLY A 227 -7.89 28.54 19.91
C GLY A 227 -6.92 28.67 21.08
N SER A 228 -5.76 29.27 20.83
CA SER A 228 -4.66 29.37 21.80
C SER A 228 -4.97 30.27 23.01
N SER A 229 -5.79 31.31 22.84
CA SER A 229 -6.08 32.29 23.88
C SER A 229 -7.05 31.78 24.96
N ASN A 230 -7.80 30.71 24.68
CA ASN A 230 -8.71 30.08 25.66
C ASN A 230 -8.92 28.56 25.40
N PRO A 231 -7.89 27.73 25.62
CA PRO A 231 -7.97 26.30 25.34
C PRO A 231 -9.07 25.62 26.17
N GLY A 232 -9.89 24.81 25.52
CA GLY A 232 -10.94 23.97 26.09
C GLY A 232 -12.30 24.66 26.20
N SER A 233 -12.39 25.92 25.78
CA SER A 233 -13.56 26.77 25.96
C SER A 233 -13.94 27.48 24.66
N ASP A 234 -14.84 28.46 24.74
CA ASP A 234 -15.26 29.28 23.61
C ASP A 234 -14.07 30.04 23.00
N PHE A 235 -14.06 30.19 21.67
CA PHE A 235 -12.99 30.89 20.97
C PHE A 235 -13.01 32.40 21.28
N MET A 236 -11.84 32.93 21.66
CA MET A 236 -11.71 34.31 22.11
C MET A 236 -10.47 34.97 21.52
N LEU A 237 -10.61 36.19 21.02
CA LEU A 237 -9.49 37.08 20.77
C LEU A 237 -9.10 37.77 22.07
N SER A 238 -7.80 37.96 22.30
CA SER A 238 -7.28 38.58 23.52
C SER A 238 -6.42 39.80 23.20
N LYS A 239 -6.51 40.83 24.04
CA LYS A 239 -5.72 42.06 23.88
C LYS A 239 -4.24 41.89 24.26
N GLN A 240 -3.94 40.98 25.19
CA GLN A 240 -2.61 40.77 25.77
C GLN A 240 -2.18 39.29 25.72
N GLY A 241 -2.68 38.52 24.75
CA GLY A 241 -2.41 37.09 24.60
C GLY A 241 -3.16 36.19 25.59
N GLN A 242 -3.78 36.77 26.63
CA GLN A 242 -4.63 36.06 27.57
C GLN A 242 -5.87 36.88 27.95
N CYS A 243 -6.93 36.15 28.24
CA CYS A 243 -8.22 36.67 28.67
C CYS A 243 -8.28 36.86 30.19
N VAL A 244 -7.70 37.97 30.70
CA VAL A 244 -7.64 38.25 32.14
C VAL A 244 -8.92 38.92 32.66
N ASN A 245 -9.44 39.91 31.93
CA ASN A 245 -10.72 40.57 32.24
C ASN A 245 -11.70 40.37 31.07
N ALA A 246 -13.01 40.46 31.35
CA ALA A 246 -14.04 40.34 30.32
C ALA A 246 -13.92 41.41 29.22
N SER A 247 -13.46 42.62 29.56
CA SER A 247 -13.23 43.72 28.61
C SER A 247 -12.01 43.52 27.70
N ASP A 248 -11.12 42.56 28.04
CA ASP A 248 -9.91 42.21 27.29
C ASP A 248 -10.14 41.05 26.31
N CYS A 249 -11.38 40.59 26.17
CA CYS A 249 -11.76 39.40 25.43
C CYS A 249 -12.88 39.66 24.45
N VAL A 250 -12.76 39.07 23.27
CA VAL A 250 -13.81 39.14 22.25
C VAL A 250 -14.13 37.75 21.75
N ASN A 251 -15.37 37.30 21.98
CA ASN A 251 -15.83 36.01 21.46
C ASN A 251 -15.91 36.04 19.93
N TYR A 252 -15.41 34.98 19.30
CA TYR A 252 -15.60 34.77 17.87
C TYR A 252 -16.05 33.34 17.59
N ARG A 253 -16.40 33.08 16.34
CA ARG A 253 -16.83 31.75 15.87
C ARG A 253 -16.15 31.42 14.58
N MET A 254 -15.76 30.16 14.45
CA MET A 254 -15.36 29.60 13.17
C MET A 254 -16.58 29.02 12.48
N VAL A 255 -16.70 29.27 11.18
CA VAL A 255 -17.75 28.70 10.34
C VAL A 255 -17.08 28.00 9.17
N VAL A 256 -17.42 26.73 8.98
CA VAL A 256 -16.99 25.95 7.82
C VAL A 256 -18.12 25.89 6.81
N LYS A 257 -17.80 26.09 5.54
CA LYS A 257 -18.73 26.00 4.41
C LYS A 257 -18.05 25.28 3.25
N THR A 258 -18.79 24.44 2.52
CA THR A 258 -18.37 23.94 1.21
C THR A 258 -19.37 24.42 0.15
N PRO A 259 -19.03 24.37 -1.16
CA PRO A 259 -19.96 24.77 -2.22
C PRO A 259 -21.27 23.97 -2.23
N SER A 260 -21.23 22.70 -1.82
CA SER A 260 -22.33 21.74 -1.89
C SER A 260 -23.13 21.58 -0.59
N GLU A 261 -22.66 22.11 0.55
CA GLU A 261 -23.23 21.78 1.86
C GLU A 261 -23.58 23.01 2.72
N ASN A 262 -24.45 22.79 3.70
CA ASN A 262 -24.80 23.81 4.70
C ASN A 262 -23.60 24.18 5.56
N ARG A 263 -23.52 25.47 5.93
CA ARG A 263 -22.53 26.00 6.87
C ARG A 263 -22.67 25.39 8.27
N LEU A 264 -21.55 25.18 8.94
CA LEU A 264 -21.51 24.66 10.31
C LEU A 264 -20.72 25.60 11.21
N ASN A 265 -21.26 25.90 12.39
CA ASN A 265 -20.65 26.82 13.34
C ASN A 265 -19.90 26.04 14.42
N TYR A 266 -18.65 26.45 14.66
CA TYR A 266 -17.79 25.99 15.72
C TYR A 266 -17.63 27.14 16.72
N ARG A 267 -17.95 26.87 17.97
CA ARG A 267 -17.96 27.89 19.03
C ARG A 267 -16.85 27.71 20.06
N ARG A 268 -16.39 26.47 20.24
CA ARG A 268 -15.43 26.08 21.27
C ARG A 268 -14.53 24.96 20.80
N GLN A 269 -13.37 24.81 21.43
CA GLN A 269 -12.46 23.69 21.19
C GLN A 269 -13.15 22.36 21.45
N GLY A 270 -12.84 21.35 20.61
CA GLY A 270 -13.35 19.99 20.78
C GLY A 270 -14.84 19.87 20.48
N HIS A 271 -15.50 20.95 20.06
CA HIS A 271 -16.77 20.85 19.39
C HIS A 271 -16.52 20.23 18.02
N ARG A 272 -16.63 18.91 17.98
CA ARG A 272 -16.57 18.08 16.78
C ARG A 272 -17.99 17.65 16.44
N PRO A 273 -18.70 18.42 15.60
CA PRO A 273 -19.92 17.90 15.01
C PRO A 273 -19.57 16.57 14.33
N ASN A 274 -20.39 15.55 14.48
CA ASN A 274 -20.23 14.28 13.76
C ASN A 274 -20.53 14.50 12.27
N LYS A 275 -19.63 15.23 11.60
CA LYS A 275 -19.78 15.74 10.25
C LYS A 275 -18.52 15.39 9.49
N VAL A 276 -18.74 14.64 8.42
CA VAL A 276 -17.74 14.40 7.38
C VAL A 276 -17.96 15.43 6.28
N TRP A 277 -16.90 16.15 5.94
CA TRP A 277 -16.85 17.09 4.84
C TRP A 277 -16.30 16.40 3.61
N THR A 278 -16.83 16.76 2.45
CA THR A 278 -16.28 16.30 1.17
C THR A 278 -14.92 16.96 0.93
N ALA A 279 -13.87 16.15 0.77
CA ALA A 279 -12.53 16.60 0.43
C ALA A 279 -12.21 16.31 -1.05
N SER A 280 -11.15 16.94 -1.57
CA SER A 280 -10.66 16.65 -2.91
C SER A 280 -9.83 15.37 -2.92
N ALA A 281 -9.97 14.59 -3.98
CA ALA A 281 -9.05 13.48 -4.26
C ALA A 281 -7.76 13.94 -4.97
N GLN A 282 -7.66 15.22 -5.35
CA GLN A 282 -6.46 15.83 -5.91
C GLN A 282 -5.71 16.59 -4.81
N GLN A 283 -4.40 16.36 -4.69
CA GLN A 283 -3.58 16.89 -3.59
C GLN A 283 -3.56 18.43 -3.52
N ASP A 284 -3.66 19.10 -4.67
CA ASP A 284 -3.74 20.56 -4.82
C ASP A 284 -5.17 21.05 -5.07
N CYS A 285 -6.17 20.18 -4.90
CA CYS A 285 -7.56 20.43 -5.25
C CYS A 285 -7.77 20.91 -6.69
N GLY A 286 -6.87 20.56 -7.62
CA GLY A 286 -6.91 21.07 -8.99
C GLY A 286 -6.58 22.55 -9.11
N GLY A 287 -5.86 23.09 -8.11
CA GLY A 287 -5.51 24.51 -8.00
C GLY A 287 -6.69 25.41 -7.58
N GLN A 288 -7.73 24.85 -6.96
CA GLN A 288 -8.93 25.57 -6.53
C GLN A 288 -9.25 25.26 -5.06
N ASP A 289 -9.86 26.22 -4.35
CA ASP A 289 -10.37 25.97 -3.01
C ASP A 289 -11.66 25.14 -3.06
N ASN A 290 -11.77 24.15 -2.17
CA ASN A 290 -12.96 23.30 -2.05
C ASN A 290 -13.72 23.49 -0.72
N MET A 291 -13.17 24.30 0.18
CA MET A 291 -13.76 24.65 1.47
C MET A 291 -13.51 26.13 1.77
N THR A 292 -14.44 26.76 2.48
CA THR A 292 -14.33 28.14 2.95
C THR A 292 -14.39 28.15 4.47
N LEU A 293 -13.42 28.80 5.08
CA LEU A 293 -13.39 29.10 6.51
C LEU A 293 -13.80 30.56 6.70
N LEU A 294 -14.68 30.82 7.67
CA LEU A 294 -15.17 32.15 7.99
C LEU A 294 -14.99 32.40 9.49
N VAL A 295 -14.30 33.48 9.82
CA VAL A 295 -14.16 34.02 11.19
C VAL A 295 -15.27 35.03 11.40
N LYS A 296 -16.03 34.89 12.48
CA LYS A 296 -17.21 35.72 12.72
C LYS A 296 -17.30 36.25 14.15
N LEU A 297 -17.40 37.56 14.27
CA LEU A 297 -17.72 38.29 15.50
C LEU A 297 -19.13 38.87 15.40
N LYS A 298 -19.84 38.96 16.53
CA LYS A 298 -21.13 39.65 16.58
C LYS A 298 -20.92 41.06 17.13
N ARG A 299 -21.72 42.00 16.64
CA ARG A 299 -21.72 43.39 17.12
C ARG A 299 -21.90 43.50 18.64
N ASN A 300 -22.74 42.66 19.24
CA ASN A 300 -22.97 42.69 20.69
C ASN A 300 -21.72 42.29 21.49
N ASP A 301 -20.83 41.46 20.92
CA ASP A 301 -19.58 41.05 21.56
C ASP A 301 -18.51 42.17 21.46
N LEU A 302 -18.79 43.26 20.73
CA LEU A 302 -17.90 44.41 20.52
C LEU A 302 -18.32 45.67 21.30
N GLY A 303 -19.46 45.65 22.00
CA GLY A 303 -20.06 46.86 22.58
C GLY A 303 -19.33 47.41 23.81
N ASP A 304 -18.76 46.54 24.63
CA ASP A 304 -18.19 46.86 25.95
C ASP A 304 -16.68 46.55 26.03
N ILE A 305 -15.99 46.45 24.89
CA ILE A 305 -14.57 46.12 24.83
C ILE A 305 -13.71 47.38 24.75
N ASP A 306 -12.53 47.36 25.37
CA ASP A 306 -11.63 48.50 25.31
C ASP A 306 -11.06 48.68 23.89
N SER A 307 -10.76 49.92 23.50
CA SER A 307 -10.04 50.17 22.24
C SER A 307 -8.67 49.47 22.26
N GLY A 308 -8.32 48.78 21.17
CA GLY A 308 -7.05 48.10 21.03
C GLY A 308 -7.03 47.08 19.89
N VAL A 309 -5.92 46.35 19.80
CA VAL A 309 -5.76 45.20 18.89
C VAL A 309 -5.95 43.93 19.72
N TYR A 310 -6.75 43.01 19.19
CA TYR A 310 -7.01 41.71 19.80
C TYR A 310 -6.56 40.62 18.83
N SER A 311 -5.96 39.55 19.34
CA SER A 311 -5.47 38.44 18.53
C SER A 311 -5.70 37.09 19.22
N ASP A 312 -5.71 36.04 18.39
CA ASP A 312 -5.67 34.63 18.80
C ASP A 312 -4.96 33.85 17.68
N THR A 313 -4.36 32.73 18.04
CA THR A 313 -3.84 31.74 17.09
C THR A 313 -4.76 30.52 17.09
N MET A 314 -5.35 30.24 15.93
CA MET A 314 -6.24 29.09 15.73
C MET A 314 -5.47 27.92 15.09
N THR A 315 -5.43 26.78 15.77
CA THR A 315 -4.95 25.52 15.21
C THR A 315 -6.11 24.80 14.54
N VAL A 316 -5.96 24.53 13.24
CA VAL A 316 -6.91 23.74 12.45
C VAL A 316 -6.37 22.33 12.29
N THR A 317 -7.11 21.32 12.77
CA THR A 317 -6.74 19.92 12.59
C THR A 317 -7.72 19.23 11.66
N VAL A 318 -7.18 18.45 10.72
CA VAL A 318 -7.95 17.65 9.76
C VAL A 318 -7.56 16.18 9.85
N TRP A 319 -8.54 15.29 9.69
CA TRP A 319 -8.34 13.84 9.64
C TRP A 319 -9.12 13.26 8.48
N ALA A 320 -8.54 12.25 7.82
CA ALA A 320 -9.29 11.44 6.88
C ALA A 320 -10.42 10.69 7.60
N GLN A 321 -11.48 10.37 6.87
CA GLN A 321 -12.65 9.61 7.33
C GLN A 321 -12.97 8.49 6.35
#